data_AF-A0A6N2CX80-F1
#
_entry.id   AF-A0A6N2CX80-F1
#
_cell.length_a   1.000
_cell.length_b   1.000
_cell.length_c   1.000
_cell.angle_alpha   90.00
_cell.angle_beta   90.00
_cell.angle_gamma   90.00
#
_symmetry.space_group_name_H-M   'P 1'
#
loop_
_entity.id
_entity.type
_entity.pdbx_description
1 polymer ?
#
loop_
_entity_poly.entity_id
_entity_poly.type
_entity_poly.pdbx_seq_one_letter_code
_entity_poly.pdbx_strand_id
1 'polypeptide(L)'
;MLFLIFLGRSFGFSSNLRTICSACGAGKTAKFFDFNWKSQTWNLLFLVGSIIGGFISFQFLSTGEAVQISEATIQDLQNIGIAAPEGLQPMEIYGTESAFTLRGFLVLLIGGLLIGFGARYAGGCTSGHAISGLSNLQLPSLVAVIGFFIGGLVMTHLLLPIIFS
;
A
#
# COMPACT_ATOMS: atom_id res chain seq x y z
N MET A 1 5.49 12.08 -14.77
CA MET A 1 6.73 11.92 -13.97
C MET A 1 7.80 12.94 -14.35
N LEU A 2 7.99 13.23 -15.65
CA LEU A 2 8.92 14.25 -16.15
C LEU A 2 8.74 15.65 -15.52
N PHE A 3 7.50 16.13 -15.40
CA PHE A 3 7.19 17.39 -14.69
C PHE A 3 7.56 17.38 -13.21
N LEU A 4 7.35 16.25 -12.51
CA LEU A 4 7.68 16.14 -11.09
C LEU A 4 9.20 16.17 -10.89
N ILE A 5 9.95 15.49 -11.76
CA ILE A 5 11.42 15.51 -11.73
C ILE A 5 11.95 16.90 -12.02
N PHE A 6 11.40 17.59 -13.02
CA PHE A 6 11.78 18.98 -13.34
C PHE A 6 11.55 19.93 -12.15
N LEU A 7 10.48 19.70 -11.38
CA LEU A 7 10.15 20.48 -10.18
C LEU A 7 10.86 19.96 -8.91
N GLY A 8 11.74 18.96 -9.02
CA GLY A 8 12.45 18.35 -7.89
C GLY A 8 11.52 17.67 -6.87
N ARG A 9 10.34 17.23 -7.31
CA ARG A 9 9.30 16.64 -6.46
C ARG A 9 9.31 15.12 -6.53
N SER A 10 9.20 14.47 -5.36
CA SER A 10 9.10 13.01 -5.25
C SER A 10 7.66 12.51 -5.23
N PHE A 11 7.44 11.28 -5.68
CA PHE A 11 6.18 10.57 -5.61
C PHE A 11 6.37 9.27 -4.81
N GLY A 12 5.77 9.21 -3.62
CA GLY A 12 5.93 8.07 -2.71
C GLY A 12 5.02 8.14 -1.49
N PHE A 13 4.32 7.04 -1.18
CA PHE A 13 3.49 6.94 0.03
C PHE A 13 4.33 6.65 1.29
N SER A 14 5.37 5.81 1.21
CA SER A 14 6.18 5.47 2.40
C SER A 14 6.98 6.66 2.95
N SER A 15 7.38 7.60 2.09
CA SER A 15 8.04 8.85 2.53
C SER A 15 7.10 9.74 3.34
N ASN A 16 5.79 9.66 3.10
CA ASN A 16 4.80 10.38 3.88
C ASN A 16 4.71 9.87 5.31
N LEU A 17 4.66 8.55 5.51
CA LEU A 17 4.67 7.94 6.84
C LEU A 17 5.92 8.35 7.62
N ARG A 18 7.09 8.35 6.98
CA ARG A 18 8.34 8.84 7.59
C ARG A 18 8.24 10.32 8.00
N THR A 19 7.65 11.16 7.13
CA THR A 19 7.48 12.60 7.38
C THR A 19 6.54 12.84 8.56
N ILE A 20 5.44 12.09 8.65
CA ILE A 20 4.50 12.13 9.77
C ILE A 20 5.19 11.71 11.07
N CYS A 21 5.92 10.59 11.08
CA CYS A 21 6.67 10.14 12.25
C CYS A 21 7.68 11.21 12.74
N SER A 22 8.39 11.86 11.81
CA SER A 22 9.30 12.96 12.13
C SER A 22 8.56 14.16 12.74
N ALA A 23 7.42 14.55 12.16
CA ALA A 23 6.58 15.64 12.67
C ALA A 23 5.99 15.34 14.06
N CYS A 24 5.65 14.08 14.34
CA CYS A 24 5.19 13.61 15.65
C CYS A 24 6.32 13.49 16.70
N GLY A 25 7.58 13.81 16.33
CA GLY A 25 8.71 13.85 17.27
C GLY A 25 9.52 12.56 17.37
N ALA A 26 9.32 11.59 16.47
CA ALA A 26 10.13 10.37 16.44
C ALA A 26 11.62 10.63 16.10
N GLY A 27 11.96 11.83 15.63
CA GLY A 27 13.36 12.26 15.49
C GLY A 27 14.14 12.26 16.81
N LYS A 28 13.46 12.38 17.96
CA LYS A 28 14.08 12.29 19.29
C LYS A 28 14.48 10.87 19.68
N THR A 29 13.82 9.86 19.12
CA THR A 29 14.02 8.45 19.48
C THR A 29 14.87 7.70 18.46
N ALA A 30 14.78 8.06 17.18
CA ALA A 30 15.57 7.42 16.13
C ALA A 30 16.10 8.42 15.10
N LYS A 31 17.41 8.36 14.83
CA LYS A 31 18.11 9.19 13.84
C LYS A 31 17.49 9.12 12.45
N PHE A 32 16.83 8.02 12.09
CA PHE A 32 16.15 7.88 10.81
C PHE A 32 15.02 8.92 10.60
N PHE A 33 14.36 9.34 11.68
CA PHE A 33 13.29 10.35 11.65
C PHE A 33 13.80 11.76 11.97
N ASP A 34 15.09 11.91 12.24
CA ASP A 34 15.72 13.19 12.54
C ASP A 34 16.08 13.93 11.24
N PHE A 35 15.10 14.65 10.69
CA PHE A 35 15.27 15.51 9.53
C PHE A 35 14.22 16.63 9.56
N ASN A 36 14.46 17.68 8.78
CA ASN A 36 13.49 18.78 8.65
C ASN A 36 12.28 18.34 7.80
N TRP A 37 11.22 17.85 8.47
CA TRP A 37 9.99 17.40 7.81
C TRP A 37 9.31 18.48 6.97
N LYS A 38 9.47 19.78 7.29
CA LYS A 38 8.88 20.90 6.52
C LYS A 38 9.44 20.97 5.10
N SER A 39 10.67 20.48 4.88
CA SER A 39 11.23 20.37 3.52
C SER A 39 10.45 19.39 2.64
N GLN A 40 9.70 18.46 3.24
CA GLN A 40 8.94 17.41 2.57
C GLN A 40 7.44 17.73 2.48
N THR A 41 7.04 18.99 2.64
CA THR A 41 5.62 19.43 2.62
C THR A 41 4.90 19.01 1.34
N TRP A 42 5.61 18.92 0.21
CA TRP A 42 5.06 18.40 -1.04
C TRP A 42 4.48 16.99 -0.91
N ASN A 43 5.18 16.10 -0.20
CA ASN A 43 4.71 14.73 -0.03
C ASN A 43 3.38 14.71 0.74
N LEU A 44 3.27 15.54 1.79
CA LEU A 44 2.05 15.64 2.61
C LEU A 44 0.88 16.19 1.79
N LEU A 45 1.13 17.21 0.97
CA LEU A 45 0.12 17.72 0.03
C LEU A 45 -0.35 16.63 -0.93
N PHE A 46 0.58 15.83 -1.47
CA PHE A 46 0.26 14.70 -2.32
C PHE A 46 -0.56 13.62 -1.60
N LEU A 47 -0.23 13.30 -0.34
CA LEU A 47 -0.99 12.35 0.47
C LEU A 47 -2.43 12.83 0.67
N VAL A 48 -2.60 14.06 1.15
CA VAL A 48 -3.94 14.65 1.40
C VAL A 48 -4.72 14.74 0.10
N GLY A 49 -4.10 15.20 -0.98
CA GLY A 49 -4.72 15.25 -2.30
C GLY A 49 -5.16 13.87 -2.82
N SER A 50 -4.38 12.82 -2.54
CA SER A 50 -4.73 11.44 -2.91
C SER A 50 -5.93 10.92 -2.11
N ILE A 51 -6.01 11.24 -0.81
CA ILE A 51 -7.16 10.89 0.05
C ILE A 51 -8.42 11.60 -0.44
N ILE A 52 -8.34 12.91 -0.68
CA ILE A 52 -9.47 13.70 -1.20
C ILE A 52 -9.90 13.19 -2.58
N GLY A 53 -8.93 12.94 -3.47
CA GLY A 53 -9.19 12.40 -4.80
C GLY A 53 -9.83 11.02 -4.76
N GLY A 54 -9.42 10.16 -3.83
CA GLY A 54 -10.05 8.86 -3.57
C GLY A 54 -11.49 9.01 -3.08
N PHE A 55 -11.74 9.91 -2.13
CA PHE A 55 -13.08 10.20 -1.62
C PHE A 55 -14.01 10.73 -2.71
N ILE A 56 -13.56 11.71 -3.50
CA ILE A 56 -14.33 12.26 -4.62
C ILE A 56 -14.60 11.17 -5.67
N SER A 57 -13.59 10.38 -6.01
CA SER A 57 -13.75 9.28 -6.96
C SER A 57 -14.77 8.26 -6.48
N PHE A 58 -14.72 7.90 -5.19
CA PHE A 58 -15.68 6.97 -4.60
C PHE A 58 -17.11 7.53 -4.60
N GLN A 59 -17.30 8.81 -4.25
CA GLN A 59 -18.63 9.40 -4.09
C GLN A 59 -19.29 9.81 -5.42
N PHE A 60 -18.51 10.25 -6.41
CA PHE A 60 -19.02 10.87 -7.64
C PHE A 60 -18.70 10.11 -8.92
N LEU A 61 -17.64 9.30 -8.96
CA LEU A 61 -17.22 8.55 -10.15
C LEU A 61 -17.51 7.05 -10.05
N SER A 62 -17.60 6.49 -8.84
CA SER A 62 -17.93 5.08 -8.68
C SER A 62 -19.37 4.82 -9.09
N THR A 63 -19.57 3.81 -9.93
CA THR A 63 -20.89 3.32 -10.36
C THR A 63 -21.54 2.42 -9.31
N GLY A 64 -20.84 2.09 -8.23
CA GLY A 64 -21.29 1.13 -7.21
C GLY A 64 -21.28 -0.32 -7.68
N GLU A 65 -20.75 -0.60 -8.86
CA GLU A 65 -20.57 -1.97 -9.35
C GLU A 65 -19.41 -2.66 -8.62
N ALA A 66 -19.59 -3.95 -8.32
CA ALA A 66 -18.54 -4.78 -7.78
C ALA A 66 -17.38 -4.93 -8.77
N VAL A 67 -16.19 -5.22 -8.24
CA VAL A 67 -15.00 -5.47 -9.08
C VAL A 67 -15.24 -6.72 -9.92
N GLN A 68 -15.23 -6.55 -11.24
CA GLN A 68 -15.36 -7.65 -12.19
C GLN A 68 -14.09 -8.49 -12.18
N ILE A 69 -14.16 -9.68 -11.59
CA ILE A 69 -13.08 -10.67 -11.58
C ILE A 69 -13.50 -11.92 -12.36
N SER A 70 -12.53 -12.73 -12.78
CA SER A 70 -12.81 -13.97 -13.53
C SER A 70 -13.57 -15.00 -12.68
N GLU A 71 -14.39 -15.82 -13.32
CA GLU A 71 -15.12 -16.92 -12.66
C GLU A 71 -14.18 -17.88 -11.92
N ALA A 72 -13.00 -18.17 -12.49
CA ALA A 72 -11.98 -18.98 -11.85
C ALA A 72 -11.49 -18.36 -10.53
N THR A 73 -11.26 -17.04 -10.50
CA THR A 73 -10.87 -16.34 -9.28
C THR A 73 -11.97 -16.37 -8.22
N ILE A 74 -13.24 -16.29 -8.61
CA ILE A 74 -14.37 -16.40 -7.67
C ILE A 74 -14.36 -17.78 -7.00
N GLN A 75 -14.16 -18.85 -7.78
CA GLN A 75 -14.08 -20.21 -7.24
C GLN A 75 -12.88 -20.38 -6.30
N ASP A 76 -11.71 -19.86 -6.66
CA ASP A 76 -10.52 -19.90 -5.81
C ASP A 76 -10.72 -19.15 -4.48
N LEU A 77 -11.39 -17.99 -4.51
CA LEU A 77 -11.71 -17.20 -3.32
C LEU A 77 -12.73 -17.91 -2.41
N GLN A 78 -13.76 -18.54 -3.00
CA GLN A 78 -14.75 -19.31 -2.24
C GLN A 78 -14.12 -20.49 -1.50
N ASN A 79 -13.14 -21.16 -2.11
CA ASN A 79 -12.41 -22.28 -1.48
C ASN A 79 -11.64 -21.87 -0.22
N ILE A 80 -11.27 -20.59 -0.10
CA ILE A 80 -10.57 -20.03 1.07
C ILE A 80 -11.50 -19.17 1.95
N GLY A 81 -12.82 -19.31 1.79
CA GLY A 81 -13.81 -18.65 2.65
C GLY A 81 -14.00 -17.15 2.38
N ILE A 82 -13.59 -16.63 1.22
CA ILE A 82 -13.83 -15.24 0.80
C ILE A 82 -15.00 -15.22 -0.19
N ALA A 83 -16.02 -14.42 0.10
CA ALA A 83 -17.20 -14.31 -0.74
C ALA A 83 -16.89 -13.62 -2.08
N ALA A 84 -17.83 -13.73 -3.03
CA ALA A 84 -17.72 -13.01 -4.28
C ALA A 84 -17.66 -11.49 -4.02
N PRO A 85 -16.94 -10.70 -4.84
CA PRO A 85 -16.82 -9.27 -4.60
C PRO A 85 -18.17 -8.58 -4.63
N GLU A 86 -18.53 -7.89 -3.56
CA GLU A 86 -19.68 -6.96 -3.52
C GLU A 86 -19.25 -5.50 -3.67
N GLY A 87 -17.94 -5.24 -3.64
CA GLY A 87 -17.37 -3.90 -3.74
C GLY A 87 -15.89 -3.92 -4.11
N LEU A 88 -15.17 -2.84 -3.80
CA LEU A 88 -13.75 -2.67 -4.14
C LEU A 88 -12.79 -3.56 -3.34
N GLN A 89 -13.23 -4.03 -2.17
CA GLN A 89 -12.41 -4.82 -1.25
C GLN A 89 -13.29 -5.82 -0.48
N PRO A 90 -12.75 -6.99 -0.10
CA PRO A 90 -13.47 -7.97 0.71
C PRO A 90 -13.68 -7.45 2.13
N MET A 91 -14.95 -7.31 2.54
CA MET A 91 -15.31 -6.84 3.88
C MET A 91 -14.96 -7.85 4.97
N GLU A 92 -14.76 -9.12 4.60
CA GLU A 92 -14.34 -10.20 5.49
C GLU A 92 -12.94 -9.98 6.04
N ILE A 93 -12.08 -9.26 5.31
CA ILE A 93 -10.69 -8.97 5.71
C ILE A 93 -10.57 -7.53 6.21
N TYR A 94 -11.16 -6.58 5.50
CA TYR A 94 -10.99 -5.15 5.75
C TYR A 94 -12.17 -4.49 6.49
N GLY A 95 -13.22 -5.25 6.79
CA GLY A 95 -14.36 -4.76 7.56
C GLY A 95 -13.98 -4.43 8.99
N THR A 96 -14.67 -3.43 9.56
CA THR A 96 -14.46 -3.01 10.95
C THR A 96 -14.67 -4.16 11.92
N GLU A 97 -15.71 -4.98 11.70
CA GLU A 97 -15.99 -6.17 12.52
C GLU A 97 -14.82 -7.17 12.49
N SER A 98 -14.24 -7.43 11.31
CA SER A 98 -13.11 -8.35 11.14
C SER A 98 -11.85 -7.83 11.84
N ALA A 99 -11.61 -6.51 11.79
CA ALA A 99 -10.46 -5.88 12.44
C ALA A 99 -10.47 -6.05 13.98
N PHE A 100 -11.64 -6.27 14.61
CA PHE A 100 -11.75 -6.57 16.04
C PHE A 100 -11.74 -8.06 16.38
N THR A 101 -11.74 -8.94 15.37
CA THR A 101 -11.48 -10.37 15.59
C THR A 101 -10.00 -10.61 15.83
N LEU A 102 -9.64 -11.64 16.62
CA LEU A 102 -8.23 -11.96 16.86
C LEU A 102 -7.48 -12.29 15.56
N ARG A 103 -8.11 -13.05 14.65
CA ARG A 103 -7.53 -13.42 13.34
C ARG A 103 -7.32 -12.19 12.47
N GLY A 104 -8.37 -11.39 12.24
CA GLY A 104 -8.30 -10.20 11.38
C GLY A 104 -7.33 -9.15 11.94
N PHE A 105 -7.36 -8.90 13.25
CA PHE A 105 -6.41 -8.01 13.92
C PHE A 105 -4.95 -8.46 13.71
N LEU A 106 -4.65 -9.75 13.93
CA LEU A 106 -3.29 -10.28 13.75
C LEU A 106 -2.83 -10.19 12.29
N VAL A 107 -3.70 -10.51 11.33
CA VAL A 107 -3.38 -10.40 9.90
C VAL A 107 -3.08 -8.96 9.51
N LEU A 108 -3.92 -8.00 9.91
CA LEU A 108 -3.72 -6.57 9.62
C LEU A 108 -2.47 -6.00 10.31
N LEU A 109 -2.24 -6.38 11.57
CA LEU A 109 -1.08 -5.93 12.34
C LEU A 109 0.23 -6.47 11.75
N ILE A 110 0.32 -7.78 11.54
CA ILE A 110 1.52 -8.43 11.00
C ILE A 110 1.73 -7.98 9.55
N GLY A 111 0.68 -7.93 8.74
CA GLY A 111 0.73 -7.43 7.36
C GLY A 111 1.24 -5.99 7.30
N GLY A 112 0.69 -5.09 8.12
CA GLY A 112 1.13 -3.70 8.20
C GLY A 112 2.60 -3.55 8.63
N LEU A 113 3.02 -4.34 9.62
CA LEU A 113 4.42 -4.37 10.06
C LEU A 113 5.36 -4.86 8.96
N LEU A 114 5.02 -5.95 8.26
CA LEU A 114 5.82 -6.49 7.16
C LEU A 114 5.89 -5.51 5.98
N ILE A 115 4.79 -4.84 5.63
CA ILE A 115 4.78 -3.81 4.58
C ILE A 115 5.67 -2.63 4.98
N GLY A 116 5.56 -2.14 6.21
CA GLY A 116 6.38 -1.04 6.72
C GLY A 116 7.87 -1.38 6.75
N PHE A 117 8.21 -2.56 7.28
CA PHE A 117 9.58 -3.08 7.30
C PHE A 117 10.13 -3.27 5.89
N GLY A 118 9.38 -3.95 5.02
CA GLY A 118 9.78 -4.23 3.64
C GLY A 118 9.99 -2.96 2.82
N ALA A 119 9.09 -1.99 2.92
CA ALA A 119 9.24 -0.68 2.26
C ALA A 119 10.50 0.06 2.74
N ARG A 120 10.84 -0.05 4.03
CA ARG A 120 12.08 0.52 4.56
C ARG A 120 13.32 -0.23 4.07
N TYR A 121 13.27 -1.56 4.05
CA TYR A 121 14.36 -2.42 3.61
C TYR A 121 14.69 -2.19 2.13
N ALA A 122 13.66 -2.10 1.28
CA ALA A 122 13.80 -1.80 -0.15
C ALA A 122 14.20 -0.34 -0.44
N GLY A 123 14.07 0.57 0.54
CA GLY A 123 14.32 2.00 0.34
C GLY A 123 13.16 2.75 -0.33
N GLY A 124 11.98 2.13 -0.44
CA GLY A 124 10.79 2.67 -1.06
C GLY A 124 9.65 1.66 -1.11
N CYS A 125 8.43 2.12 -1.40
CA CYS A 125 7.27 1.25 -1.65
C CYS A 125 6.95 1.17 -3.16
N THR A 126 5.87 0.48 -3.52
CA THR A 126 5.43 0.29 -4.92
C THR A 126 5.30 1.60 -5.69
N SER A 127 4.75 2.67 -5.09
CA SER A 127 4.67 3.98 -5.76
C SER A 127 6.05 4.60 -6.04
N GLY A 128 7.03 4.33 -5.19
CA GLY A 128 8.41 4.81 -5.37
C GLY A 128 9.14 4.02 -6.45
N HIS A 129 9.16 2.69 -6.34
CA HIS A 129 9.92 1.85 -7.27
C HIS A 129 9.17 1.56 -8.57
N ALA A 130 7.91 1.13 -8.52
CA ALA A 130 7.16 0.73 -9.71
C ALA A 130 6.70 1.92 -10.54
N ILE A 131 6.14 2.96 -9.92
CA ILE A 131 5.64 4.12 -10.67
C ILE A 131 6.79 5.06 -11.02
N SER A 132 7.53 5.57 -10.02
CA SER A 132 8.57 6.57 -10.28
C SER A 132 9.89 5.96 -10.77
N GLY A 133 10.36 4.90 -10.12
CA GLY A 133 11.66 4.28 -10.38
C GLY A 133 11.75 3.63 -11.76
N LEU A 134 10.77 2.81 -12.14
CA LEU A 134 10.71 2.20 -13.47
C LEU A 134 10.50 3.23 -14.58
N SER A 135 9.68 4.27 -14.35
CA SER A 135 9.53 5.39 -15.30
C SER A 135 10.85 6.12 -15.56
N ASN A 136 11.80 6.06 -14.60
CA ASN A 136 13.14 6.63 -14.70
C ASN A 136 14.21 5.59 -15.09
N LEU A 137 13.81 4.38 -15.50
CA LEU A 137 14.69 3.28 -15.89
C LEU A 137 15.74 2.92 -14.82
N GLN A 138 15.39 3.05 -13.54
CA GLN A 138 16.29 2.71 -12.45
C GLN A 138 16.39 1.18 -12.27
N LEU A 139 17.56 0.60 -12.57
CA LEU A 139 17.83 -0.83 -12.35
C LEU A 139 17.54 -1.31 -10.92
N PRO A 140 17.90 -0.58 -9.85
CA PRO A 140 17.55 -1.00 -8.48
C PRO A 140 16.03 -1.12 -8.27
N SER A 141 15.26 -0.23 -8.91
CA SER A 141 13.80 -0.26 -8.83
C SER A 141 13.21 -1.44 -9.60
N LEU A 142 13.82 -1.86 -10.71
CA LEU A 142 13.42 -3.07 -11.41
C LEU A 142 13.60 -4.32 -10.53
N VAL A 143 14.75 -4.45 -9.88
CA VAL A 143 15.02 -5.56 -8.96
C VAL A 143 14.02 -5.57 -7.80
N ALA A 144 13.76 -4.40 -7.20
CA ALA A 144 12.78 -4.28 -6.12
C ALA A 144 11.37 -4.70 -6.56
N VAL A 145 10.94 -4.28 -7.75
CA VAL A 145 9.61 -4.63 -8.29
C VAL A 145 9.50 -6.13 -8.57
N ILE A 146 10.52 -6.76 -9.14
CA ILE A 146 10.53 -8.23 -9.32
C ILE A 146 10.35 -8.92 -7.97
N GLY A 147 11.07 -8.47 -6.93
CA GLY A 147 10.91 -8.98 -5.58
C GLY A 147 9.50 -8.78 -5.02
N PHE A 148 8.87 -7.63 -5.24
CA PHE A 148 7.49 -7.36 -4.83
C PHE A 148 6.49 -8.30 -5.51
N PHE A 149 6.66 -8.57 -6.80
CA PHE A 149 5.81 -9.52 -7.53
C PHE A 149 5.97 -10.96 -7.02
N ILE A 150 7.21 -11.40 -6.80
CA ILE A 150 7.48 -12.73 -6.22
C ILE A 150 6.82 -12.84 -4.84
N GLY A 151 7.00 -11.84 -3.98
CA GLY A 151 6.37 -11.80 -2.65
C GLY A 151 4.84 -11.82 -2.72
N GLY A 152 4.25 -11.08 -3.67
CA GLY A 152 2.81 -11.09 -3.92
C GLY A 152 2.30 -12.46 -4.37
N LEU A 153 2.98 -13.12 -5.30
CA LEU A 153 2.62 -14.46 -5.76
C LEU A 153 2.75 -15.50 -4.64
N VAL A 154 3.81 -15.43 -3.84
CA VAL A 154 3.97 -16.30 -2.66
C VAL A 154 2.84 -16.05 -1.65
N MET A 155 2.49 -14.79 -1.40
CA MET A 155 1.39 -14.46 -0.52
C MET A 155 0.07 -15.05 -1.05
N THR A 156 -0.27 -14.81 -2.31
CA THR A 156 -1.54 -15.25 -2.92
C THR A 156 -1.66 -16.76 -3.01
N HIS A 157 -0.63 -17.48 -3.44
CA HIS A 157 -0.73 -18.92 -3.72
C HIS A 157 -0.33 -19.82 -2.55
N LEU A 158 0.50 -19.36 -1.62
CA LEU A 158 0.97 -20.19 -0.50
C LEU A 158 0.37 -19.71 0.83
N LEU A 159 0.51 -18.42 1.16
CA LEU A 159 0.16 -17.94 2.50
C LEU A 159 -1.34 -17.68 2.67
N LEU A 160 -2.00 -17.09 1.67
CA LEU A 160 -3.41 -16.73 1.76
C LEU A 160 -4.31 -17.96 2.00
N PRO A 161 -4.13 -19.10 1.31
CA PRO A 161 -4.90 -20.31 1.61
C PRO A 161 -4.65 -20.80 3.03
N ILE A 162 -3.40 -20.82 3.52
CA ILE A 162 -3.08 -21.26 4.89
C ILE A 162 -3.71 -20.34 5.95
N ILE A 163 -3.73 -19.02 5.68
CA ILE A 163 -4.22 -18.03 6.63
C ILE A 163 -5.74 -18.04 6.70
N PHE A 164 -6.45 -18.38 5.62
CA PHE A 164 -7.92 -18.26 5.50
C PHE A 164 -8.69 -19.59 5.36
N SER A 165 -8.02 -20.71 5.09
CA SER A 165 -8.60 -22.06 5.21
C SER A 165 -9.07 -22.41 6.62
#